data_AF-F2EAB6-F1
#
_entry.id   AF-F2EAB6-F1
#
_cell.length_a   1.000
_cell.length_b   1.000
_cell.length_c   1.000
_cell.angle_alpha   90.00
_cell.angle_beta   90.00
_cell.angle_gamma   90.00
#
_symmetry.space_group_name_H-M   'P 1'
#
loop_
_entity.id
_entity.type
_entity.pdbx_description
1 polymer ?
#
loop_
_entity_poly.entity_id
_entity_poly.type
_entity_poly.pdbx_seq_one_letter_code
_entity_poly.pdbx_strand_id
1 'polypeptide(L)'
;RAAPLPFIARLACSLLLLKLKRQQPSPALISARSPGRRRSRPAMATALLSRLAQEVDPWAPGFWRDFGMGMLKPLAATAAVAMAVALSYTQRLGVEAEMLYAIARSFLQLSVIGFVLHFIFTQSSPLWILLAYLFMVTVAGYTAGRRARRVPRGGYIAGVSILAGTAVTMFLLVLLSVFPFTPRYIIPVAGMMVGNAMTVTGVTMKKLHEDVKAQRSLVETALALGATPRQATVQQVRRSLVIALSPVIDSAKTVGLIALPGAMTGLIMGGASPLEAIQLQIVVMNMLMGASTVSSILSTYLCWPAFFTKAFQIDDAVFAD
;
A
#
# COMPACT_ATOMS: atom_id res chain seq x y z
N ARG A 1 -17.48 13.62 -20.64
CA ARG A 1 -17.77 14.56 -19.52
C ARG A 1 -17.75 13.80 -18.19
N ALA A 2 -17.33 14.49 -17.12
CA ALA A 2 -17.03 14.04 -15.76
C ALA A 2 -15.79 13.13 -15.58
N ALA A 3 -14.68 13.77 -15.19
CA ALA A 3 -13.55 13.15 -14.48
C ALA A 3 -14.03 12.56 -13.13
N PRO A 4 -13.31 11.62 -12.48
CA PRO A 4 -13.68 11.04 -11.18
C PRO A 4 -13.48 11.98 -9.97
N LEU A 5 -12.93 13.18 -10.16
CA LEU A 5 -12.78 14.21 -9.11
C LEU A 5 -14.06 14.57 -8.30
N PRO A 6 -15.28 14.65 -8.87
CA PRO A 6 -16.46 15.01 -8.08
C PRO A 6 -16.92 13.88 -7.16
N PHE A 7 -16.55 12.62 -7.40
CA PHE A 7 -16.89 11.52 -6.49
C PHE A 7 -16.05 11.59 -5.21
N ILE A 8 -14.74 11.84 -5.34
CA ILE A 8 -13.82 12.00 -4.21
C ILE A 8 -14.22 13.23 -3.37
N ALA A 9 -14.55 14.35 -4.02
CA ALA A 9 -15.01 15.56 -3.34
C ALA A 9 -16.37 15.36 -2.63
N ARG A 10 -17.31 14.65 -3.26
CA ARG A 10 -18.63 14.33 -2.64
C ARG A 10 -18.49 13.38 -1.45
N LEU A 11 -17.61 12.38 -1.54
CA LEU A 11 -17.34 11.45 -0.44
C LEU A 11 -16.68 12.18 0.74
N ALA A 12 -15.68 13.03 0.46
CA ALA A 12 -15.04 13.86 1.47
C ALA A 12 -16.04 14.81 2.17
N CYS A 13 -16.94 15.45 1.40
CA CYS A 13 -17.98 16.32 1.92
C CYS A 13 -19.01 15.57 2.79
N SER A 14 -19.47 14.40 2.32
CA SER A 14 -20.43 13.58 3.07
C SER A 14 -19.85 13.06 4.39
N LEU A 15 -18.54 12.77 4.42
CA LEU A 15 -17.83 12.35 5.63
C LEU A 15 -17.55 13.52 6.59
N LEU A 16 -17.30 14.72 6.05
CA LEU A 16 -17.18 15.95 6.83
C LEU A 16 -18.50 16.28 7.56
N LEU A 17 -19.63 16.10 6.87
CA LEU A 17 -20.98 16.26 7.44
C LEU A 17 -21.28 15.20 8.53
N LEU A 18 -20.80 13.97 8.35
CA LEU A 18 -20.88 12.92 9.38
C LEU A 18 -20.06 13.26 10.63
N LYS A 19 -18.90 13.90 10.49
CA LYS A 19 -18.09 14.39 11.61
C LYS A 19 -18.80 15.52 12.36
N LEU A 20 -19.42 16.45 11.64
CA LEU A 20 -20.25 17.51 12.24
C LEU A 20 -21.45 16.95 12.99
N LYS A 21 -22.09 15.88 12.47
CA LYS A 21 -23.24 15.24 13.11
C LYS A 21 -22.87 14.45 14.38
N ARG A 22 -21.65 13.90 14.47
CA ARG A 22 -21.15 13.19 15.67
C ARG A 22 -20.67 14.11 16.79
N GLN A 23 -20.51 15.41 16.53
CA GLN A 23 -20.09 16.40 17.53
C GLN A 23 -21.25 17.02 18.34
N GLN A 24 -22.51 16.68 18.04
CA GLN A 24 -23.64 17.03 18.90
C GLN A 24 -23.79 15.99 20.02
N PRO A 25 -23.77 16.39 21.30
CA PRO A 25 -23.99 15.46 22.40
C PRO A 25 -25.47 15.01 22.43
N SER A 26 -25.72 13.70 22.35
CA SER A 26 -27.06 13.15 22.62
C SER A 26 -27.39 13.23 24.11
N PRO A 27 -28.57 13.75 24.49
CA PRO A 27 -29.00 13.87 25.88
C PRO A 27 -29.71 12.59 26.33
N ALA A 28 -28.96 11.55 26.69
CA ALA A 28 -29.52 10.41 27.42
C ALA A 28 -28.41 9.55 28.00
N LEU A 29 -28.12 9.71 29.29
CA LEU A 29 -27.77 8.67 30.27
C LEU A 29 -27.19 9.34 31.53
N ILE A 30 -28.08 9.93 32.31
CA ILE A 30 -27.88 10.19 33.74
C ILE A 30 -28.34 8.92 34.47
N SER A 31 -27.61 8.53 35.51
CA SER A 31 -27.91 7.48 36.49
C SER A 31 -27.32 6.08 36.23
N ALA A 32 -26.10 5.86 36.74
CA ALA A 32 -25.85 4.88 37.79
C ALA A 32 -24.40 5.00 38.27
N ARG A 33 -24.22 5.57 39.47
CA ARG A 33 -22.94 5.65 40.19
C ARG A 33 -22.96 4.54 41.24
N SER A 34 -22.02 3.61 41.20
CA SER A 34 -21.65 2.80 42.37
C SER A 34 -20.12 2.81 42.55
N PRO A 35 -19.62 3.01 43.78
CA PRO A 35 -18.19 3.16 44.04
C PRO A 35 -17.58 1.80 44.43
N GLY A 36 -16.41 1.47 43.87
CA GLY A 36 -15.56 0.43 44.47
C GLY A 36 -14.85 -0.49 43.49
N ARG A 37 -13.68 -0.05 43.02
CA ARG A 37 -12.40 -0.82 43.02
C ARG A 37 -11.35 -0.06 42.22
N ARG A 38 -10.64 0.85 42.89
CA ARG A 38 -9.29 1.24 42.47
C ARG A 38 -8.37 0.07 42.76
N ARG A 39 -8.06 -0.75 41.75
CA ARG A 39 -6.87 -1.60 41.74
C ARG A 39 -5.98 -1.15 40.58
N SER A 40 -5.07 -0.25 40.93
CA SER A 40 -3.70 -0.11 40.42
C SER A 40 -3.33 -1.03 39.24
N ARG A 41 -3.49 -0.53 38.02
CA ARG A 41 -2.89 -1.07 36.79
C ARG A 41 -1.87 -0.12 36.10
N PRO A 42 -1.06 0.71 36.78
CA PRO A 42 -0.04 1.48 36.04
C PRO A 42 1.15 0.60 35.61
N ALA A 43 1.47 -0.49 36.34
CA ALA A 43 2.71 -1.24 36.15
C ALA A 43 2.88 -1.90 34.77
N MET A 44 1.80 -2.43 34.17
CA MET A 44 1.88 -3.12 32.87
C MET A 44 1.98 -2.13 31.70
N ALA A 45 1.27 -0.99 31.77
CA ALA A 45 1.38 0.05 30.77
C ALA A 45 2.76 0.73 30.82
N THR A 46 3.32 0.98 32.00
CA THR A 46 4.69 1.50 32.15
C THR A 46 5.76 0.48 31.79
N ALA A 47 5.56 -0.81 32.05
CA ALA A 47 6.47 -1.88 31.61
C ALA A 47 6.45 -2.07 30.08
N LEU A 48 5.26 -1.93 29.47
CA LEU A 48 5.10 -1.95 28.01
C LEU A 48 5.76 -0.72 27.38
N LEU A 49 5.55 0.47 27.95
CA LEU A 49 6.19 1.69 27.47
C LEU A 49 7.71 1.66 27.62
N SER A 50 8.25 1.13 28.74
CA SER A 50 9.71 0.99 28.93
C SER A 50 10.34 -0.07 28.04
N ARG A 51 9.64 -1.18 27.73
CA ARG A 51 10.11 -2.18 26.76
C ARG A 51 9.99 -1.71 25.31
N LEU A 52 8.97 -0.93 24.99
CA LEU A 52 8.79 -0.32 23.65
C LEU A 52 9.70 0.90 23.45
N ALA A 53 10.18 1.52 24.52
CA ALA A 53 11.14 2.62 24.54
C ALA A 53 12.58 2.15 24.81
N GLN A 54 12.83 0.84 24.82
CA GLN A 54 14.19 0.32 24.84
C GLN A 54 14.81 0.61 23.47
N GLU A 55 15.38 1.80 23.34
CA GLU A 55 16.15 2.21 22.18
C GLU A 55 17.31 1.23 22.00
N VAL A 56 17.42 0.68 20.79
CA VAL A 56 18.51 -0.20 20.44
C VAL A 56 19.68 0.72 20.11
N ASP A 57 20.55 0.97 21.08
CA ASP A 57 21.72 1.83 20.89
C ASP A 57 22.69 1.16 19.90
N PRO A 58 22.85 1.68 18.67
CA PRO A 58 23.71 1.05 17.66
C PRO A 58 25.21 1.11 18.02
N TRP A 59 25.54 1.94 19.01
CA TRP A 59 26.89 2.25 19.47
C TRP A 59 27.27 1.53 20.77
N ALA A 60 26.37 0.70 21.31
CA ALA A 60 26.68 -0.10 22.50
C ALA A 60 27.79 -1.14 22.20
N PRO A 61 28.77 -1.33 23.09
CA PRO A 61 29.78 -2.36 22.92
C PRO A 61 29.13 -3.74 22.92
N GLY A 62 29.25 -4.47 21.80
CA GLY A 62 28.59 -5.77 21.58
C GLY A 62 27.43 -5.74 20.59
N PHE A 63 26.86 -4.57 20.28
CA PHE A 63 25.71 -4.44 19.37
C PHE A 63 25.91 -5.15 18.02
N TRP A 64 27.06 -4.94 17.35
CA TRP A 64 27.34 -5.55 16.06
C TRP A 64 27.47 -7.08 16.12
N ARG A 65 27.90 -7.62 17.26
CA ARG A 65 27.94 -9.08 17.47
C ARG A 65 26.54 -9.62 17.67
N ASP A 66 25.73 -8.97 18.50
CA ASP A 66 24.35 -9.38 18.79
C ASP A 66 23.46 -9.26 17.54
N PHE A 67 23.62 -8.19 16.76
CA PHE A 67 22.96 -8.02 15.48
C PHE A 67 23.38 -9.11 14.48
N GLY A 68 24.68 -9.38 14.36
CA GLY A 68 25.20 -10.44 13.49
C GLY A 68 24.67 -11.82 13.87
N MET A 69 24.64 -12.15 15.17
CA MET A 69 24.07 -13.40 15.66
C MET A 69 22.54 -13.46 15.46
N GLY A 70 21.84 -12.34 15.61
CA GLY A 70 20.41 -12.22 15.34
C GLY A 70 20.05 -12.46 13.87
N MET A 71 20.91 -12.06 12.94
CA MET A 71 20.73 -12.23 11.49
C MET A 71 20.97 -13.66 11.00
N LEU A 72 21.60 -14.53 11.79
CA LEU A 72 21.88 -15.92 11.40
C LEU A 72 20.59 -16.72 11.15
N LYS A 73 19.55 -16.51 11.97
CA LYS A 73 18.25 -17.20 11.84
C LYS A 73 17.49 -16.78 10.56
N PRO A 74 17.31 -15.47 10.26
CA PRO A 74 16.79 -15.02 8.97
C PRO A 74 17.58 -15.54 7.77
N LEU A 75 18.92 -15.58 7.87
CA LEU A 75 19.77 -16.06 6.79
C LEU A 75 19.55 -17.55 6.54
N ALA A 76 19.47 -18.37 7.59
CA ALA A 76 19.11 -19.78 7.45
C ALA A 76 17.72 -19.98 6.81
N ALA A 77 16.75 -19.11 7.11
CA ALA A 77 15.40 -19.18 6.52
C ALA A 77 15.38 -18.95 5.00
N THR A 78 16.42 -18.32 4.43
CA THR A 78 16.56 -18.17 2.96
C THR A 78 16.71 -19.52 2.24
N ALA A 79 17.00 -20.61 2.97
CA ALA A 79 16.98 -21.98 2.44
C ALA A 79 15.63 -22.35 1.80
N ALA A 80 14.51 -21.82 2.32
CA ALA A 80 13.19 -22.03 1.71
C ALA A 80 13.13 -21.48 0.28
N VAL A 81 13.83 -20.37 0.01
CA VAL A 81 13.91 -19.84 -1.35
C VAL A 81 14.96 -20.57 -2.18
N ALA A 82 16.06 -21.03 -1.58
CA ALA A 82 16.99 -21.90 -2.28
C ALA A 82 16.27 -23.14 -2.85
N MET A 83 15.35 -23.73 -2.08
CA MET A 83 14.47 -24.80 -2.56
C MET A 83 13.57 -24.36 -3.72
N ALA A 84 12.94 -23.17 -3.64
CA ALA A 84 12.12 -22.65 -4.74
C ALA A 84 12.94 -22.37 -6.01
N VAL A 85 14.17 -21.88 -5.87
CA VAL A 85 15.12 -21.67 -6.98
C VAL A 85 15.53 -23.00 -7.60
N ALA A 86 15.79 -24.04 -6.79
CA ALA A 86 16.09 -25.37 -7.30
C ALA A 86 14.92 -25.95 -8.10
N LEU A 87 13.68 -25.79 -7.62
CA LEU A 87 12.47 -26.21 -8.34
C LEU A 87 12.25 -25.39 -9.62
N SER A 88 12.53 -24.09 -9.60
CA SER A 88 12.48 -23.24 -10.79
C SER A 88 13.46 -23.73 -11.86
N TYR A 89 14.69 -24.06 -11.45
CA TYR A 89 15.73 -24.55 -12.33
C TYR A 89 15.37 -25.90 -12.96
N THR A 90 14.79 -26.83 -12.19
CA THR A 90 14.34 -28.12 -12.74
C THR A 90 13.18 -27.96 -13.72
N GLN A 91 12.29 -26.99 -13.51
CA GLN A 91 11.18 -26.68 -14.41
C GLN A 91 11.53 -25.68 -15.53
N ARG A 92 12.76 -25.16 -15.57
CA ARG A 92 13.25 -24.20 -16.56
C ARG A 92 12.39 -22.93 -16.66
N LEU A 93 11.95 -22.40 -15.53
CA LEU A 93 11.08 -21.22 -15.47
C LEU A 93 11.83 -19.91 -15.82
N GLY A 94 13.17 -19.88 -15.69
CA GLY A 94 14.00 -18.74 -16.11
C GLY A 94 13.92 -17.52 -15.18
N VAL A 95 13.38 -17.69 -13.97
CA VAL A 95 13.21 -16.63 -12.96
C VAL A 95 14.21 -16.74 -11.80
N GLU A 96 15.15 -17.69 -11.87
CA GLU A 96 16.07 -18.04 -10.77
C GLU A 96 16.94 -16.85 -10.37
N ALA A 97 17.57 -16.21 -11.36
CA ALA A 97 18.43 -15.05 -11.15
C ALA A 97 17.64 -13.85 -10.60
N GLU A 98 16.41 -13.66 -11.08
CA GLU A 98 15.53 -12.60 -10.59
C GLU A 98 15.10 -12.84 -9.14
N MET A 99 14.80 -14.08 -8.76
CA MET A 99 14.48 -14.47 -7.39
C MET A 99 15.65 -14.23 -6.43
N LEU A 100 16.85 -14.71 -6.80
CA LEU A 100 18.06 -14.53 -5.98
C LEU A 100 18.39 -13.04 -5.81
N TYR A 101 18.35 -12.27 -6.90
CA TYR A 101 18.55 -10.82 -6.85
C TYR A 101 17.50 -10.13 -5.96
N ALA A 102 16.22 -10.52 -6.07
CA ALA A 102 15.16 -9.94 -5.26
C ALA A 102 15.36 -10.18 -3.75
N ILE A 103 15.85 -11.35 -3.36
CA ILE A 103 16.08 -11.71 -1.96
C ILE A 103 17.32 -11.07 -1.40
N ALA A 104 18.43 -11.08 -2.14
CA ALA A 104 19.63 -10.37 -1.73
C ALA A 104 19.32 -8.88 -1.52
N ARG A 105 18.58 -8.28 -2.46
CA ARG A 105 18.13 -6.89 -2.36
C ARG A 105 17.18 -6.67 -1.17
N SER A 106 16.19 -7.54 -0.96
CA SER A 106 15.23 -7.37 0.14
C SER A 106 15.89 -7.53 1.51
N PHE A 107 16.83 -8.47 1.65
CA PHE A 107 17.61 -8.66 2.87
C PHE A 107 18.43 -7.42 3.22
N LEU A 108 19.17 -6.88 2.24
CA LEU A 108 19.94 -5.65 2.41
C LEU A 108 19.02 -4.46 2.73
N GLN A 109 17.93 -4.32 1.97
CA GLN A 109 16.99 -3.21 2.12
C GLN A 109 16.29 -3.23 3.50
N LEU A 110 15.83 -4.40 3.97
CA LEU A 110 15.19 -4.52 5.29
C LEU A 110 16.19 -4.23 6.42
N SER A 111 17.43 -4.69 6.29
CA SER A 111 18.49 -4.41 7.25
C SER A 111 18.71 -2.90 7.36
N VAL A 112 18.89 -2.21 6.24
CA VAL A 112 19.07 -0.74 6.19
C VAL A 112 17.84 0.00 6.74
N ILE A 113 16.63 -0.40 6.35
CA ILE A 113 15.39 0.24 6.80
C ILE A 113 15.22 0.12 8.32
N GLY A 114 15.64 -0.99 8.94
CA GLY A 114 15.63 -1.15 10.39
C GLY A 114 16.38 -0.02 11.11
N PHE A 115 17.57 0.32 10.63
CA PHE A 115 18.37 1.42 11.17
C PHE A 115 17.75 2.80 10.89
N VAL A 116 17.26 3.01 9.65
CA VAL A 116 16.62 4.27 9.26
C VAL A 116 15.38 4.56 10.10
N LEU A 117 14.55 3.55 10.38
CA LEU A 117 13.35 3.71 11.19
C LEU A 117 13.67 4.04 12.65
N HIS A 118 14.74 3.47 13.22
CA HIS A 118 15.20 3.84 14.56
C HIS A 118 15.50 5.35 14.64
N PHE A 119 16.24 5.88 13.66
CA PHE A 119 16.51 7.31 13.57
C PHE A 119 15.23 8.14 13.37
N ILE A 120 14.31 7.71 12.51
CA ILE A 120 13.08 8.48 12.24
C ILE A 120 12.16 8.51 13.46
N PHE A 121 12.09 7.44 14.24
CA PHE A 121 11.20 7.36 15.40
C PHE A 121 11.65 8.20 16.59
N THR A 122 12.93 8.52 16.71
CA THR A 122 13.45 9.44 17.73
C THR A 122 13.20 10.91 17.38
N GLN A 123 12.81 11.22 16.14
CA GLN A 123 12.51 12.57 15.68
C GLN A 123 11.02 12.89 15.84
N SER A 124 10.69 13.98 16.54
CA SER A 124 9.30 14.42 16.75
C SER A 124 8.72 15.26 15.59
N SER A 125 9.56 15.60 14.60
CA SER A 125 9.19 16.53 13.52
C SER A 125 8.31 15.86 12.44
N PRO A 126 7.15 16.44 12.07
CA PRO A 126 6.30 15.93 10.99
C PRO A 126 6.98 15.92 9.61
N LEU A 127 8.05 16.71 9.44
CA LEU A 127 8.80 16.78 8.18
C LEU A 127 9.40 15.43 7.79
N TRP A 128 9.88 14.66 8.76
CA TRP A 128 10.46 13.33 8.52
C TRP A 128 9.42 12.32 8.02
N ILE A 129 8.19 12.40 8.53
CA ILE A 129 7.07 11.56 8.05
C ILE A 129 6.77 11.89 6.59
N LEU A 130 6.68 13.18 6.25
CA LEU A 130 6.41 13.63 4.89
C LEU A 130 7.52 13.20 3.93
N LEU A 131 8.79 13.38 4.32
CA LEU A 131 9.95 13.00 3.51
C LEU A 131 9.99 11.49 3.26
N ALA A 132 9.79 10.68 4.31
CA ALA A 132 9.72 9.23 4.18
C ALA A 132 8.57 8.79 3.27
N TYR A 133 7.40 9.44 3.40
CA TYR A 133 6.24 9.17 2.54
C TYR A 133 6.51 9.51 1.07
N LEU A 134 7.07 10.69 0.78
CA LEU A 134 7.42 11.08 -0.60
C LEU A 134 8.49 10.16 -1.21
N PHE A 135 9.48 9.75 -0.40
CA PHE A 135 10.47 8.76 -0.81
C PHE A 135 9.80 7.43 -1.19
N MET A 136 8.91 6.91 -0.35
CA MET A 136 8.16 5.69 -0.63
C MET A 136 7.33 5.80 -1.91
N VAL A 137 6.61 6.90 -2.12
CA VAL A 137 5.79 7.15 -3.31
C VAL A 137 6.67 7.22 -4.57
N THR A 138 7.85 7.83 -4.50
CA THR A 138 8.78 7.94 -5.62
C THR A 138 9.29 6.56 -6.03
N VAL A 139 9.75 5.76 -5.07
CA VAL A 139 10.22 4.38 -5.32
C VAL A 139 9.08 3.50 -5.84
N ALA A 140 7.87 3.68 -5.32
CA ALA A 140 6.68 2.98 -5.75
C ALA A 140 6.29 3.33 -7.20
N GLY A 141 6.23 4.62 -7.54
CA GLY A 141 5.96 5.08 -8.89
C GLY A 141 7.00 4.54 -9.89
N TYR A 142 8.27 4.59 -9.53
CA TYR A 142 9.35 4.03 -10.33
C TYR A 142 9.20 2.51 -10.56
N THR A 143 8.92 1.76 -9.50
CA THR A 143 8.80 0.30 -9.54
C THR A 143 7.55 -0.15 -10.31
N ALA A 144 6.41 0.52 -10.09
CA ALA A 144 5.18 0.29 -10.84
C ALA A 144 5.35 0.63 -12.32
N GLY A 145 6.03 1.75 -12.63
CA GLY A 145 6.37 2.13 -14.00
C GLY A 145 7.29 1.13 -14.70
N ARG A 146 8.32 0.63 -14.01
CA ARG A 146 9.18 -0.45 -14.53
C ARG A 146 8.42 -1.76 -14.78
N ARG A 147 7.30 -2.00 -14.10
CA ARG A 147 6.45 -3.17 -14.34
C ARG A 147 5.64 -3.02 -15.64
N ALA A 148 5.36 -1.79 -16.06
CA ALA A 148 4.66 -1.45 -17.30
C ALA A 148 5.59 -0.69 -18.27
N ARG A 149 6.75 -1.27 -18.62
CA ARG A 149 7.81 -0.59 -19.42
C ARG A 149 7.33 -0.06 -20.77
N ARG A 150 6.34 -0.73 -21.36
CA ARG A 150 5.75 -0.36 -22.66
C ARG A 150 4.76 0.80 -22.57
N VAL A 151 4.48 1.31 -21.38
CA VAL A 151 3.66 2.51 -21.19
C VAL A 151 4.56 3.75 -21.18
N PRO A 152 4.40 4.69 -22.12
CA PRO A 152 5.17 5.92 -22.15
C PRO A 152 5.00 6.69 -20.84
N ARG A 153 6.11 7.18 -20.27
CA ARG A 153 6.13 7.89 -18.98
C ARG A 153 5.46 7.10 -17.84
N GLY A 154 5.50 5.76 -17.90
CA GLY A 154 4.83 4.89 -16.95
C GLY A 154 5.20 5.15 -15.48
N GLY A 155 6.46 5.51 -15.19
CA GLY A 155 6.89 5.87 -13.84
C GLY A 155 6.20 7.13 -13.28
N TYR A 156 6.04 8.16 -14.11
CA TYR A 156 5.35 9.40 -13.72
C TYR A 156 3.85 9.16 -13.55
N ILE A 157 3.22 8.47 -14.50
CA ILE A 157 1.80 8.11 -14.45
C ILE A 157 1.51 7.30 -13.18
N ALA A 158 2.31 6.28 -12.91
CA ALA A 158 2.16 5.46 -11.71
C ALA A 158 2.40 6.28 -10.43
N GLY A 159 3.46 7.10 -10.39
CA GLY A 159 3.78 7.94 -9.23
C GLY A 159 2.66 8.91 -8.87
N VAL A 160 2.14 9.66 -9.85
CA VAL A 160 1.01 10.59 -9.65
C VAL A 160 -0.24 9.84 -9.20
N SER A 161 -0.51 8.67 -9.79
CA SER A 161 -1.69 7.87 -9.46
C SER A 161 -1.64 7.34 -8.02
N ILE A 162 -0.49 6.79 -7.63
CA ILE A 162 -0.24 6.28 -6.27
C ILE A 162 -0.26 7.42 -5.26
N LEU A 163 0.39 8.55 -5.55
CA LEU A 163 0.37 9.73 -4.70
C LEU A 163 -1.06 10.19 -4.45
N ALA A 164 -1.85 10.40 -5.49
CA ALA A 164 -3.22 10.88 -5.35
C ALA A 164 -4.11 9.87 -4.60
N GLY A 165 -4.04 8.58 -4.94
CA GLY A 165 -4.85 7.55 -4.27
C GLY A 165 -4.50 7.34 -2.81
N THR A 166 -3.21 7.35 -2.47
CA THR A 166 -2.75 7.21 -1.08
C THR A 166 -2.91 8.51 -0.28
N ALA A 167 -2.78 9.69 -0.91
CA ALA A 167 -3.01 10.98 -0.25
C ALA A 167 -4.49 11.16 0.13
N VAL A 168 -5.43 10.80 -0.76
CA VAL A 168 -6.87 10.87 -0.47
C VAL A 168 -7.23 10.00 0.74
N THR A 169 -6.68 8.79 0.81
CA THR A 169 -6.96 7.85 1.89
C THR A 169 -6.24 8.23 3.19
N MET A 170 -5.00 8.73 3.12
CA MET A 170 -4.29 9.28 4.28
C MET A 170 -4.97 10.53 4.84
N PHE A 171 -5.44 11.42 3.98
CA PHE A 171 -6.23 12.59 4.40
C PHE A 171 -7.48 12.15 5.16
N LEU A 172 -8.16 11.12 4.66
CA LEU A 172 -9.33 10.55 5.33
C LEU A 172 -8.96 9.91 6.69
N LEU A 173 -7.83 9.23 6.80
CA LEU A 173 -7.31 8.70 8.07
C LEU A 173 -7.14 9.81 9.11
N VAL A 174 -6.44 10.88 8.74
CA VAL A 174 -6.16 12.01 9.62
C VAL A 174 -7.45 12.72 10.02
N LEU A 175 -8.37 12.90 9.06
CA LEU A 175 -9.66 13.55 9.31
C LEU A 175 -10.53 12.76 10.31
N LEU A 176 -10.51 11.43 10.22
CA LEU A 176 -11.26 10.54 11.13
C LEU A 176 -10.59 10.37 12.50
N SER A 177 -9.37 10.88 12.69
CA SER A 177 -8.59 10.77 13.94
C SER A 177 -8.53 9.33 14.47
N VAL A 178 -8.36 8.37 13.57
CA VAL A 178 -8.38 6.95 13.92
C VAL A 178 -7.17 6.55 14.78
N PHE A 179 -6.04 7.22 14.58
CA PHE A 179 -4.78 6.96 15.27
C PHE A 179 -4.06 8.25 15.68
N PRO A 180 -3.23 8.21 16.73
CA PRO A 180 -2.32 9.31 17.02
C PRO A 180 -1.36 9.50 15.85
N PHE A 181 -1.23 10.75 15.38
CA PHE A 181 -0.36 11.11 14.27
C PHE A 181 1.11 11.09 14.71
N THR A 182 1.65 9.88 14.86
CA THR A 182 3.04 9.65 15.24
C THR A 182 3.76 8.83 14.17
N PRO A 183 5.07 9.00 14.00
CA PRO A 183 5.86 8.29 12.99
C PRO A 183 5.66 6.77 13.03
N ARG A 184 5.52 6.21 14.24
CA ARG A 184 5.40 4.77 14.48
C ARG A 184 4.14 4.13 13.88
N TYR A 185 3.04 4.88 13.75
CA TYR A 185 1.82 4.39 13.11
C TYR A 185 1.72 4.82 11.65
N ILE A 186 2.00 6.09 11.35
CA ILE A 186 1.78 6.64 10.01
C ILE A 186 2.72 6.03 8.98
N ILE A 187 4.01 5.86 9.31
CA ILE A 187 5.00 5.36 8.36
C ILE A 187 4.69 3.91 7.92
N PRO A 188 4.45 2.94 8.83
CA PRO A 188 4.08 1.58 8.42
C PRO A 188 2.76 1.52 7.64
N VAL A 189 1.74 2.27 8.07
CA VAL A 189 0.44 2.28 7.37
C VAL A 189 0.58 2.88 5.97
N ALA A 190 1.30 4.00 5.85
CA ALA A 190 1.59 4.60 4.55
C ALA A 190 2.40 3.67 3.66
N GLY A 191 3.42 2.99 4.20
CA GLY A 191 4.22 1.99 3.48
C GLY A 191 3.36 0.84 2.94
N MET A 192 2.45 0.30 3.74
CA MET A 192 1.53 -0.75 3.29
C MET A 192 0.57 -0.24 2.19
N MET A 193 0.04 0.97 2.33
CA MET A 193 -0.86 1.58 1.34
C MET A 193 -0.14 1.85 0.02
N VAL A 194 1.04 2.46 0.06
CA VAL A 194 1.88 2.74 -1.09
C VAL A 194 2.31 1.44 -1.78
N GLY A 195 2.71 0.41 -1.02
CA GLY A 195 3.12 -0.89 -1.58
C GLY A 195 1.99 -1.66 -2.27
N ASN A 196 0.78 -1.65 -1.71
CA ASN A 196 -0.40 -2.23 -2.37
C ASN A 196 -0.79 -1.42 -3.61
N ALA A 197 -0.86 -0.09 -3.50
CA ALA A 197 -1.16 0.78 -4.62
C ALA A 197 -0.14 0.62 -5.76
N MET A 198 1.16 0.49 -5.46
CA MET A 198 2.22 0.18 -6.41
C MET A 198 1.93 -1.11 -7.18
N THR A 199 1.58 -2.18 -6.45
CA THR A 199 1.37 -3.49 -7.05
C THR A 199 0.16 -3.49 -7.97
N VAL A 200 -0.98 -2.99 -7.48
CA VAL A 200 -2.23 -2.92 -8.25
C VAL A 200 -2.08 -1.98 -9.45
N THR A 201 -1.47 -0.81 -9.27
CA THR A 201 -1.27 0.17 -10.36
C THR A 201 -0.36 -0.40 -11.45
N GLY A 202 0.78 -1.00 -11.07
CA GLY A 202 1.72 -1.59 -12.02
C GLY A 202 1.10 -2.75 -12.81
N VAL A 203 0.31 -3.62 -12.16
CA VAL A 203 -0.43 -4.69 -12.83
C VAL A 203 -1.52 -4.14 -13.74
N THR A 204 -2.27 -3.14 -13.29
CA THR A 204 -3.33 -2.48 -14.08
C THR A 204 -2.77 -1.90 -15.38
N MET A 205 -1.68 -1.14 -15.29
CA MET A 205 -1.04 -0.50 -16.45
C MET A 205 -0.46 -1.54 -17.43
N LYS A 206 0.25 -2.54 -16.91
CA LYS A 206 0.81 -3.63 -17.72
C LYS A 206 -0.31 -4.39 -18.44
N LYS A 207 -1.35 -4.79 -17.70
CA LYS A 207 -2.45 -5.58 -18.24
C LYS A 207 -3.28 -4.79 -19.26
N LEU A 208 -3.49 -3.50 -19.01
CA LEU A 208 -4.20 -2.63 -19.94
C LEU A 208 -3.46 -2.51 -21.27
N HIS A 209 -2.14 -2.33 -21.22
CA HIS A 209 -1.33 -2.31 -22.44
C HIS A 209 -1.41 -3.64 -23.20
N GLU A 210 -1.27 -4.77 -22.50
CA GLU A 210 -1.40 -6.11 -23.11
C GLU A 210 -2.78 -6.34 -23.73
N ASP A 211 -3.85 -5.97 -23.05
CA ASP A 211 -5.22 -6.17 -23.52
C ASP A 211 -5.57 -5.27 -24.72
N VAL A 212 -5.09 -4.02 -24.72
CA VAL A 212 -5.25 -3.13 -25.90
C VAL A 212 -4.44 -3.65 -27.08
N LYS A 213 -3.22 -4.16 -26.86
CA LYS A 213 -2.40 -4.78 -27.91
C LYS A 213 -3.08 -6.03 -28.48
N ALA A 214 -3.58 -6.90 -27.62
CA ALA A 214 -4.24 -8.15 -28.02
C ALA A 214 -5.57 -7.92 -28.75
N GLN A 215 -6.30 -6.87 -28.41
CA GLN A 215 -7.62 -6.55 -28.98
C GLN A 215 -7.58 -5.32 -29.89
N ARG A 216 -6.43 -5.05 -30.51
CA ARG A 216 -6.19 -3.88 -31.35
C ARG A 216 -7.27 -3.69 -32.41
N SER A 217 -7.63 -4.76 -33.12
CA SER A 217 -8.66 -4.74 -34.17
C SER A 217 -10.03 -4.27 -33.67
N LEU A 218 -10.44 -4.69 -32.47
CA LEU A 218 -11.71 -4.27 -31.87
C LEU A 218 -11.68 -2.79 -31.46
N VAL A 219 -10.55 -2.33 -30.93
CA VAL A 219 -10.36 -0.93 -30.55
C VAL A 219 -10.39 -0.04 -31.79
N GLU A 220 -9.66 -0.40 -32.86
CA GLU A 220 -9.64 0.34 -34.13
C GLU A 220 -11.01 0.35 -34.81
N THR A 221 -11.73 -0.78 -34.81
CA THR A 221 -13.09 -0.84 -35.36
C THR A 221 -14.03 0.10 -34.60
N ALA A 222 -13.96 0.14 -33.27
CA ALA A 222 -14.76 1.06 -32.48
C ALA A 222 -14.42 2.54 -32.79
N LEU A 223 -13.14 2.87 -32.92
CA LEU A 223 -12.69 4.20 -33.30
C LEU A 223 -13.16 4.59 -34.71
N ALA A 224 -13.12 3.67 -35.67
CA ALA A 224 -13.61 3.88 -37.04
C ALA A 224 -15.14 4.11 -37.09
N LEU A 225 -15.88 3.51 -36.16
CA LEU A 225 -17.32 3.76 -35.95
C LEU A 225 -17.60 5.07 -35.17
N GLY A 226 -16.57 5.87 -34.88
CA GLY A 226 -16.69 7.17 -34.21
C GLY A 226 -16.70 7.10 -32.68
N ALA A 227 -16.35 5.96 -32.08
CA ALA A 227 -16.20 5.87 -30.63
C ALA A 227 -15.01 6.71 -30.16
N THR A 228 -15.13 7.33 -28.99
CA THR A 228 -13.99 7.99 -28.34
C THR A 228 -12.99 6.94 -27.81
N PRO A 229 -11.70 7.26 -27.66
CA PRO A 229 -10.71 6.33 -27.10
C PRO A 229 -11.14 5.70 -25.77
N ARG A 230 -11.80 6.49 -24.91
CA ARG A 230 -12.33 5.99 -23.63
C ARG A 230 -13.43 4.94 -23.80
N GLN A 231 -14.30 5.11 -24.81
CA GLN A 231 -15.35 4.13 -25.13
C GLN A 231 -14.73 2.88 -25.77
N ALA A 232 -13.76 3.06 -26.67
CA ALA A 232 -13.09 1.97 -27.36
C ALA A 232 -12.31 1.04 -26.41
N THR A 233 -11.78 1.56 -25.29
CA THR A 233 -10.99 0.77 -24.33
C THR A 233 -11.73 0.37 -23.04
N VAL A 234 -13.04 0.61 -22.92
CA VAL A 234 -13.75 0.47 -21.64
C VAL A 234 -13.72 -0.95 -21.08
N GLN A 235 -13.80 -1.95 -21.97
CA GLN A 235 -13.79 -3.37 -21.58
C GLN A 235 -12.39 -3.80 -21.10
N GLN A 236 -11.34 -3.34 -21.77
CA GLN A 236 -9.94 -3.60 -21.45
C GLN A 236 -9.57 -2.96 -20.11
N VAL A 237 -10.03 -1.73 -19.87
CA VAL A 237 -9.89 -1.04 -18.58
C VAL A 237 -10.58 -1.84 -17.46
N ARG A 238 -11.83 -2.26 -17.68
CA ARG A 238 -12.56 -3.05 -16.68
C ARG A 238 -11.85 -4.37 -16.36
N ARG A 239 -11.42 -5.12 -17.38
CA ARG A 239 -10.71 -6.40 -17.20
C ARG A 239 -9.41 -6.21 -16.44
N SER A 240 -8.63 -5.20 -16.81
CA SER A 240 -7.35 -4.88 -16.16
C SER A 240 -7.51 -4.52 -14.69
N LEU A 241 -8.51 -3.69 -14.36
CA LEU A 241 -8.81 -3.31 -12.98
C LEU A 241 -9.27 -4.51 -12.14
N VAL A 242 -10.15 -5.37 -12.68
CA VAL A 242 -10.61 -6.57 -11.97
C VAL A 242 -9.43 -7.49 -11.65
N ILE A 243 -8.60 -7.81 -12.64
CA ILE A 243 -7.43 -8.67 -12.46
C ILE A 243 -6.47 -8.08 -11.43
N ALA A 244 -6.19 -6.78 -11.50
CA ALA A 244 -5.25 -6.14 -10.59
C ALA A 244 -5.78 -6.02 -9.15
N LEU A 245 -7.10 -5.86 -8.96
CA LEU A 245 -7.73 -5.71 -7.65
C LEU A 245 -8.09 -7.04 -6.99
N SER A 246 -8.21 -8.14 -7.74
CA SER A 246 -8.54 -9.47 -7.21
C SER A 246 -7.73 -9.86 -5.96
N PRO A 247 -6.38 -9.73 -5.93
CA PRO A 247 -5.61 -10.10 -4.74
C PRO A 247 -5.97 -9.28 -3.49
N VAL A 248 -6.29 -8.00 -3.66
CA VAL A 248 -6.69 -7.12 -2.55
C VAL A 248 -8.07 -7.50 -2.04
N ILE A 249 -9.00 -7.80 -2.95
CA ILE A 249 -10.35 -8.25 -2.61
C ILE A 249 -10.32 -9.62 -1.92
N ASP A 250 -9.53 -10.56 -2.43
CA ASP A 250 -9.46 -11.90 -1.88
C ASP A 250 -8.72 -11.93 -0.54
N SER A 251 -7.71 -11.09 -0.36
CA SER A 251 -7.12 -10.83 0.97
C SER A 251 -8.16 -10.27 1.94
N ALA A 252 -9.04 -9.37 1.50
CA ALA A 252 -10.08 -8.79 2.37
C ALA A 252 -11.13 -9.82 2.82
N LYS A 253 -11.44 -10.81 1.98
CA LYS A 253 -12.38 -11.89 2.32
C LYS A 253 -11.80 -12.90 3.32
N THR A 254 -10.49 -13.04 3.33
CA THR A 254 -9.79 -14.13 4.04
C THR A 254 -9.07 -13.65 5.30
N VAL A 255 -8.85 -12.34 5.43
CA VAL A 255 -8.19 -11.73 6.59
C VAL A 255 -8.99 -12.00 7.87
N GLY A 256 -8.30 -12.48 8.91
CA GLY A 256 -8.92 -12.87 10.18
C GLY A 256 -9.50 -14.28 10.21
N LEU A 257 -9.69 -14.94 9.06
CA LEU A 257 -10.15 -16.34 9.00
C LEU A 257 -8.98 -17.32 8.86
N ILE A 258 -8.14 -17.13 7.83
CA ILE A 258 -7.00 -18.02 7.54
C ILE A 258 -5.65 -17.32 7.75
N ALA A 259 -5.65 -15.99 7.71
CA ALA A 259 -4.45 -15.19 7.78
C ALA A 259 -4.64 -14.07 8.80
N LEU A 260 -3.76 -14.00 9.79
CA LEU A 260 -3.60 -12.85 10.66
C LEU A 260 -2.53 -11.93 10.06
N PRO A 261 -2.87 -10.70 9.66
CA PRO A 261 -1.91 -9.76 9.10
C PRO A 261 -0.71 -9.56 10.01
N GLY A 262 0.49 -9.47 9.44
CA GLY A 262 1.73 -9.41 10.21
C GLY A 262 1.78 -8.26 11.22
N ALA A 263 1.22 -7.09 10.89
CA ALA A 263 1.13 -5.96 11.81
C ALA A 263 0.19 -6.24 13.00
N MET A 264 -0.96 -6.90 12.75
CA MET A 264 -1.89 -7.31 13.79
C MET A 264 -1.26 -8.37 14.71
N THR A 265 -0.65 -9.40 14.14
CA THR A 265 0.06 -10.45 14.89
C THR A 265 1.22 -9.87 15.69
N GLY A 266 1.96 -8.91 15.11
CA GLY A 266 3.05 -8.21 15.79
C GLY A 266 2.58 -7.40 17.00
N LEU A 267 1.45 -6.71 16.91
CA LEU A 267 0.85 -6.00 18.05
C LEU A 267 0.43 -6.97 19.16
N ILE A 268 -0.18 -8.11 18.80
CA ILE A 268 -0.61 -9.13 19.76
C ILE A 268 0.60 -9.78 20.46
N MET A 269 1.63 -10.17 19.70
CA MET A 269 2.89 -10.70 20.26
C MET A 269 3.61 -9.66 21.11
N GLY A 270 3.46 -8.38 20.77
CA GLY A 270 3.95 -7.24 21.54
C GLY A 270 3.15 -6.96 22.81
N GLY A 271 2.10 -7.72 23.12
CA GLY A 271 1.30 -7.60 24.35
C GLY A 271 0.11 -6.64 24.25
N ALA A 272 -0.21 -6.10 23.06
CA ALA A 272 -1.43 -5.32 22.86
C ALA A 272 -2.68 -6.20 22.94
N SER A 273 -3.83 -5.61 23.29
CA SER A 273 -5.06 -6.39 23.34
C SER A 273 -5.48 -6.83 21.93
N PRO A 274 -5.96 -8.07 21.74
CA PRO A 274 -6.42 -8.54 20.43
C PRO A 274 -7.53 -7.65 19.85
N LEU A 275 -8.41 -7.12 20.71
CA LEU A 275 -9.52 -6.27 20.29
C LEU A 275 -9.03 -4.94 19.68
N GLU A 276 -8.03 -4.30 20.30
CA GLU A 276 -7.42 -3.10 19.73
C GLU A 276 -6.76 -3.44 18.39
N ALA A 277 -5.95 -4.50 18.33
CA ALA A 277 -5.26 -4.91 17.10
C ALA A 277 -6.22 -5.16 15.93
N ILE A 278 -7.39 -5.78 16.19
CA ILE A 278 -8.45 -6.00 15.19
C ILE A 278 -9.02 -4.68 14.70
N GLN A 279 -9.36 -3.75 15.60
CA GLN A 279 -9.91 -2.45 15.20
C GLN A 279 -8.96 -1.70 14.28
N LEU A 280 -7.65 -1.75 14.58
CA LEU A 280 -6.65 -1.09 13.74
C LEU A 280 -6.57 -1.76 12.37
N GLN A 281 -6.59 -3.09 12.35
CA GLN A 281 -6.47 -3.87 11.13
C GLN A 281 -7.66 -3.68 10.19
N ILE A 282 -8.89 -3.55 10.72
CA ILE A 282 -10.10 -3.26 9.92
C ILE A 282 -9.93 -1.92 9.19
N VAL A 283 -9.45 -0.90 9.88
CA VAL A 283 -9.22 0.43 9.30
C VAL A 283 -8.16 0.36 8.21
N VAL A 284 -7.02 -0.27 8.51
CA VAL A 284 -5.93 -0.44 7.55
C VAL A 284 -6.43 -1.16 6.29
N MET A 285 -7.20 -2.24 6.44
CA MET A 285 -7.68 -3.00 5.28
C MET A 285 -8.59 -2.18 4.37
N ASN A 286 -9.51 -1.41 4.96
CA ASN A 286 -10.36 -0.49 4.20
C ASN A 286 -9.53 0.56 3.44
N MET A 287 -8.47 1.07 4.06
CA MET A 287 -7.58 2.04 3.41
C MET A 287 -6.71 1.44 2.32
N LEU A 288 -6.22 0.21 2.48
CA LEU A 288 -5.50 -0.51 1.43
C LEU A 288 -6.38 -0.69 0.20
N MET A 289 -7.63 -1.12 0.40
CA MET A 289 -8.60 -1.29 -0.68
C MET A 289 -8.94 0.04 -1.35
N GLY A 290 -9.22 1.07 -0.57
CA GLY A 290 -9.51 2.41 -1.09
C GLY A 290 -8.33 3.00 -1.88
N ALA A 291 -7.13 2.98 -1.31
CA ALA A 291 -5.94 3.57 -1.92
C ALA A 291 -5.58 2.85 -3.22
N SER A 292 -5.64 1.51 -3.22
CA SER A 292 -5.33 0.71 -4.41
C SER A 292 -6.35 0.93 -5.52
N THR A 293 -7.64 1.03 -5.19
CA THR A 293 -8.71 1.27 -6.15
C THR A 293 -8.62 2.65 -6.78
N VAL A 294 -8.43 3.70 -5.97
CA VAL A 294 -8.30 5.07 -6.49
C VAL A 294 -7.03 5.19 -7.35
N SER A 295 -5.91 4.63 -6.90
CA SER A 295 -4.65 4.68 -7.64
C SER A 295 -4.76 3.94 -8.99
N SER A 296 -5.33 2.74 -9.00
CA SER A 296 -5.45 1.96 -10.24
C SER A 296 -6.40 2.61 -11.22
N ILE A 297 -7.56 3.10 -10.78
CA ILE A 297 -8.50 3.83 -11.64
C ILE A 297 -7.84 5.09 -12.21
N LEU A 298 -7.17 5.89 -11.38
CA LEU A 298 -6.49 7.10 -11.85
C LEU A 298 -5.38 6.78 -12.85
N SER A 299 -4.66 5.67 -12.65
CA SER A 299 -3.64 5.23 -13.60
C SER A 299 -4.23 4.93 -14.98
N THR A 300 -5.43 4.34 -15.06
CA THR A 300 -6.10 4.12 -16.35
C THR A 300 -6.50 5.45 -17.03
N TYR A 301 -6.93 6.44 -16.24
CA TYR A 301 -7.24 7.79 -16.73
C TYR A 301 -6.03 8.60 -17.16
N LEU A 302 -4.84 8.30 -16.65
CA LEU A 302 -3.60 8.96 -17.04
C LEU A 302 -2.84 8.19 -18.13
N CYS A 303 -3.11 6.89 -18.27
CA CYS A 303 -2.49 6.01 -19.26
C CYS A 303 -3.16 6.13 -20.65
N TRP A 304 -4.49 6.28 -20.72
CA TRP A 304 -5.19 6.31 -22.02
C TRP A 304 -4.67 7.37 -23.01
N PRO A 305 -4.30 8.61 -22.64
CA PRO A 305 -3.82 9.59 -23.62
C PRO A 305 -2.47 9.19 -24.21
N ALA A 306 -1.72 8.31 -23.52
CA ALA A 306 -0.43 7.83 -23.99
C ALA A 306 -0.55 6.73 -25.05
N PHE A 307 -1.74 6.16 -25.28
CA PHE A 307 -1.97 5.08 -26.26
C PHE A 307 -2.56 5.56 -27.57
N PHE A 308 -3.05 6.81 -27.63
CA PHE A 308 -3.75 7.34 -28.78
C PHE A 308 -3.15 8.66 -29.24
N THR A 309 -3.13 8.86 -30.55
CA THR A 309 -2.76 10.14 -31.16
C THR A 309 -3.86 11.18 -30.97
N LYS A 310 -3.55 12.46 -31.26
CA LYS A 310 -4.55 13.54 -31.23
C LYS A 310 -5.72 13.31 -32.20
N ALA A 311 -5.52 12.49 -33.24
CA ALA A 311 -6.52 12.12 -34.22
C ALA A 311 -7.36 10.88 -33.80
N PHE A 312 -7.25 10.42 -32.55
CA PHE A 312 -7.91 9.22 -32.04
C PHE A 312 -7.57 7.94 -32.82
N GLN A 313 -6.30 7.80 -33.19
CA GLN A 313 -5.74 6.56 -33.73
C GLN A 313 -4.84 5.91 -32.68
N ILE A 314 -4.67 4.59 -32.72
CA ILE A 314 -3.70 3.90 -31.87
C ILE A 314 -2.29 4.36 -32.26
N ASP A 315 -1.47 4.70 -31.26
CA ASP A 315 -0.08 5.08 -31.49
C ASP A 315 0.79 3.82 -31.66
N ASP A 316 1.15 3.53 -32.91
CA ASP A 316 1.98 2.36 -33.26
C ASP A 316 3.33 2.35 -32.55
N ALA A 317 3.91 3.52 -32.23
CA ALA A 317 5.20 3.59 -31.54
C ALA A 317 5.14 3.00 -30.12
N VAL A 318 3.95 2.97 -29.53
CA VAL A 318 3.73 2.44 -28.17
C VAL A 318 3.55 0.93 -28.16
N PHE A 319 3.06 0.37 -29.28
CA PHE A 319 2.73 -1.06 -29.40
C PHE A 319 3.71 -1.86 -30.27
N ALA A 320 4.66 -1.18 -30.92
CA ALA A 320 5.81 -1.80 -31.58
C ALA A 320 6.64 -2.64 -30.59
N ASP A 321 7.10 -3.82 -31.03
CA ASP A 321 7.84 -4.79 -30.20
C ASP A 321 9.33 -4.46 -30.05
#